data_AF-A0A964AB18-F1
#
_entry.id   AF-A0A964AB18-F1
#
_cell.length_a   1.000
_cell.length_b   1.000
_cell.length_c   1.000
_cell.angle_alpha   90.00
_cell.angle_beta   90.00
_cell.angle_gamma   90.00
#
_symmetry.space_group_name_H-M   'P 1'
#
loop_
_entity.id
_entity.type
_entity.pdbx_description
1 polymer ?
#
loop_
_entity_poly.entity_id
_entity_poly.type
_entity_poly.pdbx_seq_one_letter_code
_entity_poly.pdbx_strand_id
1 'polypeptide(L)'
;MSVALNAACPCGSGRKYKRCCQPADAEAAKAKRSKVPLALVGSGVVLGLIFAFTHGLRVGGLVAATGVIVAVLVLAFGDPPPPRGGGDDPAAMNFGR
;
A
#
# COMPACT_ATOMS: atom_id res chain seq x y z
N MET A 1 12.41 13.89 -13.85
CA MET A 1 11.87 14.52 -15.08
C MET A 1 10.37 14.29 -15.14
N SER A 2 9.56 15.33 -15.30
CA SER A 2 8.11 15.19 -15.53
C SER A 2 7.84 15.01 -17.03
N VAL A 3 7.54 13.79 -17.47
CA VAL A 3 7.18 13.48 -18.86
C VAL A 3 5.68 13.65 -19.04
N ALA A 4 5.27 14.46 -20.04
CA ALA A 4 3.86 14.60 -20.37
C ALA A 4 3.30 13.29 -20.95
N LEU A 5 2.11 12.86 -20.50
CA LEU A 5 1.49 11.58 -20.87
C LEU A 5 1.35 11.35 -22.39
N ASN A 6 1.10 12.42 -23.13
CA ASN A 6 0.93 12.39 -24.58
C ASN A 6 2.23 12.63 -25.36
N ALA A 7 3.33 12.98 -24.70
CA ALA A 7 4.63 13.21 -25.35
C ALA A 7 5.26 11.88 -25.79
N ALA A 8 6.24 11.98 -26.68
CA ALA A 8 7.06 10.84 -27.08
C ALA A 8 7.77 10.24 -25.86
N CYS A 9 7.75 8.92 -25.75
CA CYS A 9 8.42 8.22 -24.66
C CYS A 9 9.94 8.47 -24.71
N PRO A 10 10.59 8.82 -23.58
CA PRO A 10 12.05 9.01 -23.52
C PRO A 10 12.83 7.69 -23.71
N CYS A 11 12.13 6.56 -23.70
CA CYS A 11 12.68 5.23 -23.96
C CYS A 11 13.06 4.98 -25.44
N GLY A 12 12.82 5.94 -26.35
CA GLY A 12 13.18 5.83 -27.77
C GLY A 12 12.21 5.02 -28.63
N SER A 13 11.07 4.58 -28.08
CA SER A 13 10.10 3.75 -28.81
C SER A 13 9.28 4.48 -29.88
N GLY A 14 9.34 5.82 -29.92
CA GLY A 14 8.50 6.66 -30.80
C GLY A 14 7.01 6.66 -30.45
N ARG A 15 6.58 5.91 -29.42
CA ARG A 15 5.20 5.83 -28.96
C ARG A 15 4.92 6.88 -27.88
N LYS A 16 3.64 7.27 -27.72
CA LYS A 16 3.21 8.15 -26.61
C LYS A 16 3.56 7.50 -25.27
N TYR A 17 4.08 8.27 -24.30
CA TYR A 17 4.50 7.78 -22.99
C TYR A 17 3.43 6.93 -22.30
N LYS A 18 2.16 7.35 -22.38
CA LYS A 18 1.02 6.61 -21.81
C LYS A 18 0.77 5.21 -22.38
N ARG A 19 1.31 4.91 -23.57
CA ARG A 19 1.21 3.60 -24.23
C ARG A 19 2.54 2.84 -24.26
N CYS A 20 3.55 3.32 -23.53
CA CYS A 20 4.87 2.73 -23.54
C CYS A 20 5.37 2.46 -22.12
N CYS A 21 6.02 3.43 -21.48
CA CYS A 21 6.65 3.23 -20.16
C CYS A 21 5.70 3.50 -18.99
N GLN A 22 4.67 4.34 -19.16
CA GLN A 22 3.72 4.61 -18.07
C GLN A 22 3.18 3.35 -17.35
N PRO A 23 2.73 2.28 -18.04
CA PRO A 23 2.27 1.07 -17.33
C PRO A 23 3.41 0.39 -16.55
N ALA A 24 4.59 0.30 -17.12
CA ALA A 24 5.76 -0.30 -16.47
C ALA A 24 6.22 0.55 -15.26
N ASP A 25 6.16 1.87 -15.35
CA ASP A 25 6.50 2.80 -14.27
C ASP A 25 5.47 2.72 -13.12
N ALA A 26 4.19 2.52 -13.46
CA ALA A 26 3.12 2.28 -12.49
C ALA A 26 3.30 0.94 -11.76
N GLU A 27 3.78 -0.10 -12.45
CA GLU A 27 4.12 -1.39 -11.84
C GLU A 27 5.39 -1.31 -10.98
N ALA A 28 6.40 -0.56 -11.42
CA ALA A 28 7.61 -0.29 -10.64
C ALA A 28 7.30 0.48 -9.35
N ALA A 29 6.30 1.36 -9.37
CA ALA A 29 5.78 2.00 -8.16
C ALA A 29 5.14 1.00 -7.18
N LYS A 30 4.50 -0.09 -7.66
CA LYS A 30 3.95 -1.17 -6.80
C LYS A 30 5.04 -1.94 -6.06
N ALA A 31 6.17 -2.22 -6.72
CA ALA A 31 7.29 -2.95 -6.11
C ALA A 31 7.93 -2.21 -4.92
N LYS A 32 7.71 -0.89 -4.84
CA LYS A 32 8.22 -0.02 -3.78
C LYS A 32 7.25 0.16 -2.61
N ARG A 33 6.10 -0.53 -2.56
CA ARG A 33 5.20 -0.54 -1.39
C ARG A 33 5.96 -1.09 -0.19
N SER A 34 6.22 -0.23 0.78
CA SER A 34 7.04 -0.60 1.93
C SER A 34 6.33 -1.70 2.74
N LYS A 35 7.08 -2.72 3.16
CA LYS A 35 6.56 -3.75 4.08
C LYS A 35 6.51 -3.26 5.54
N VAL A 36 6.85 -1.99 5.77
CA VAL A 36 6.91 -1.35 7.09
C VAL A 36 5.59 -1.44 7.86
N PRO A 37 4.41 -1.07 7.31
CA PRO A 37 3.14 -1.18 8.05
C PRO A 37 2.84 -2.61 8.48
N LEU A 38 3.16 -3.61 7.65
CA LEU A 38 2.97 -5.02 7.98
C LEU A 38 3.90 -5.48 9.12
N ALA A 39 5.17 -5.06 9.08
CA ALA A 39 6.13 -5.36 10.14
C ALA A 39 5.77 -4.70 11.48
N LEU A 40 5.28 -3.45 11.42
CA LEU A 40 4.86 -2.69 12.60
C LEU A 40 3.63 -3.33 13.27
N VAL A 41 2.63 -3.71 12.48
CA VAL A 41 1.45 -4.46 12.96
C VAL A 41 1.86 -5.81 13.57
N GLY A 42 2.70 -6.58 12.87
CA GLY A 42 3.19 -7.87 13.38
C GLY A 42 3.93 -7.73 14.71
N SER A 43 4.80 -6.73 14.83
CA SER A 43 5.52 -6.46 16.09
C SER A 43 4.59 -6.05 17.24
N GLY A 44 3.55 -5.25 16.95
CA GLY A 44 2.56 -4.83 17.95
C GLY A 44 1.71 -5.98 18.48
N VAL A 45 1.32 -6.93 17.61
CA VAL A 45 0.58 -8.13 18.02
C VAL A 45 1.42 -9.02 18.95
N VAL A 46 2.70 -9.25 18.62
CA VAL A 46 3.59 -10.06 19.45
C VAL A 46 3.82 -9.41 20.81
N LEU A 47 4.10 -8.12 20.86
CA LEU A 47 4.27 -7.38 22.12
C LEU A 47 2.98 -7.37 22.96
N GLY A 48 1.81 -7.21 22.32
CA GLY A 48 0.52 -7.26 23.00
C GLY A 48 0.21 -8.64 23.61
N LEU A 49 0.54 -9.73 22.92
CA LEU A 49 0.38 -11.09 23.45
C LEU A 49 1.31 -11.37 24.63
N ILE A 50 2.57 -10.93 24.56
CA ILE A 50 3.53 -11.06 25.67
C ILE A 50 3.03 -10.29 26.90
N PHE A 51 2.56 -9.05 26.71
CA PHE A 51 2.05 -8.20 27.79
C PHE A 51 0.75 -8.74 28.41
N ALA A 52 -0.10 -9.38 27.60
CA ALA A 52 -1.31 -10.04 28.08
C ALA A 52 -1.02 -11.25 28.96
N PHE A 53 0.07 -11.97 28.67
CA PHE A 53 0.50 -13.13 29.46
C PHE A 53 1.07 -12.71 30.83
N THR A 54 1.73 -11.55 30.92
CA THR A 54 2.39 -11.09 32.16
C THR A 54 1.46 -10.30 33.11
N HIS A 55 0.49 -9.54 32.59
CA HIS A 55 -0.37 -8.65 33.40
C HIS A 55 -1.81 -9.13 33.59
N GLY A 56 -2.12 -10.36 33.14
CA GLY A 56 -3.43 -10.98 33.30
C GLY A 56 -4.49 -10.50 32.30
N LEU A 57 -5.55 -11.30 32.16
CA LEU A 57 -6.52 -11.22 31.06
C LEU A 57 -7.29 -9.89 30.97
N ARG A 58 -7.49 -9.19 32.11
CA ARG A 58 -8.23 -7.91 32.15
C ARG A 58 -7.48 -6.76 31.49
N VAL A 59 -6.18 -6.64 31.75
CA VAL A 59 -5.35 -5.57 31.17
C VAL A 59 -4.85 -5.99 29.80
N GLY A 60 -4.47 -7.26 29.65
CA GLY A 60 -4.01 -7.85 28.39
C GLY A 60 -5.05 -7.79 27.27
N GLY A 61 -6.31 -8.14 27.58
CA GLY A 61 -7.38 -8.16 26.59
C GLY A 61 -7.68 -6.79 25.99
N LEU A 62 -7.64 -5.72 26.80
CA LEU A 62 -7.96 -4.36 26.35
C LEU A 62 -6.84 -3.78 25.46
N VAL A 63 -5.58 -4.03 25.82
CA VAL A 63 -4.42 -3.61 25.01
C VAL A 63 -4.36 -4.39 23.69
N ALA A 64 -4.63 -5.70 23.71
CA ALA A 64 -4.69 -6.49 22.49
C ALA A 64 -5.83 -6.04 21.55
N ALA A 65 -7.03 -5.81 22.08
CA ALA A 65 -8.18 -5.36 21.29
C ALA A 65 -7.94 -3.99 20.64
N THR A 66 -7.41 -3.03 21.39
CA THR A 66 -7.08 -1.69 20.87
C THR A 66 -5.96 -1.74 19.82
N GLY A 67 -4.92 -2.54 20.05
CA GLY A 67 -3.85 -2.75 19.07
C GLY A 67 -4.34 -3.34 17.75
N VAL A 68 -5.24 -4.34 17.80
CA VAL A 68 -5.85 -4.93 16.60
C VAL A 68 -6.74 -3.93 15.86
N ILE A 69 -7.56 -3.15 16.57
CA ILE A 69 -8.42 -2.14 15.95
C ILE A 69 -7.58 -1.07 15.24
N VAL A 70 -6.53 -0.56 15.88
CA VAL A 70 -5.62 0.43 15.26
C VAL A 70 -4.91 -0.17 14.06
N ALA A 71 -4.44 -1.42 14.15
CA ALA A 71 -3.83 -2.12 13.02
C ALA A 71 -4.79 -2.28 11.82
N VAL A 72 -6.03 -2.69 12.08
CA VAL A 72 -7.06 -2.82 11.04
C VAL A 72 -7.38 -1.47 10.41
N LEU A 73 -7.50 -0.40 11.20
CA LEU A 73 -7.72 0.96 10.68
C LEU A 73 -6.56 1.42 9.80
N VAL A 74 -5.31 1.21 10.24
CA VAL A 74 -4.13 1.57 9.45
C VAL A 74 -4.06 0.76 8.15
N LEU A 75 -4.40 -0.53 8.17
CA LEU A 75 -4.36 -1.37 6.97
C LEU A 75 -5.53 -1.08 6.02
N ALA A 76 -6.72 -0.77 6.55
CA ALA A 76 -7.91 -0.49 5.74
C ALA A 76 -7.87 0.90 5.09
N PHE A 77 -7.27 1.90 5.77
CA PHE A 77 -7.30 3.30 5.34
C PHE A 77 -5.93 3.88 4.97
N GLY A 78 -4.82 3.24 5.34
CA GLY A 78 -3.48 3.80 5.13
C GLY A 78 -2.98 3.71 3.70
N ASP A 79 -3.36 2.66 2.96
CA ASP A 79 -2.90 2.47 1.58
C ASP A 79 -3.97 1.78 0.73
N PRO A 80 -4.40 2.34 -0.40
CA PRO A 80 -5.31 1.65 -1.32
C PRO A 80 -4.67 0.33 -1.81
N PRO A 81 -5.46 -0.72 -2.08
CA PRO A 81 -4.94 -1.94 -2.67
C PRO A 81 -4.23 -1.62 -4.00
N PRO A 82 -3.17 -2.36 -4.37
CA PRO A 82 -2.53 -2.15 -5.66
C PRO A 82 -3.59 -2.32 -6.76
N PRO A 83 -3.62 -1.44 -7.78
CA PRO A 83 -4.48 -1.70 -8.93
C PRO A 83 -4.09 -3.05 -9.52
N ARG A 84 -5.07 -3.90 -9.85
CA ARG A 84 -4.83 -5.13 -10.60
C ARG A 84 -4.24 -4.77 -11.99
N GLY A 85 -3.79 -5.78 -12.71
CA GLY A 85 -3.12 -5.61 -14.00
C GLY A 85 -4.09 -5.38 -15.17
N GLY A 86 -5.38 -5.14 -14.90
CA GLY A 86 -6.42 -4.97 -15.90
C GLY A 86 -6.87 -3.52 -15.98
N GLY A 87 -7.30 -3.06 -17.16
CA GLY A 87 -7.86 -1.71 -17.34
C GLY A 87 -9.15 -1.43 -16.54
N ASP A 88 -9.63 -2.43 -15.79
CA ASP A 88 -10.90 -2.41 -15.05
C ASP A 88 -10.73 -2.06 -13.57
N ASP A 89 -9.51 -1.70 -13.13
CA ASP A 89 -9.31 -1.30 -11.74
C ASP A 89 -9.87 0.09 -11.46
N PRO A 90 -10.83 0.22 -10.52
CA PRO A 90 -11.37 1.52 -10.15
C PRO A 90 -10.30 2.42 -9.51
N ALA A 91 -9.25 1.81 -8.92
CA ALA A 91 -8.09 2.51 -8.39
C ALA A 91 -7.13 3.04 -9.49
N ALA A 92 -7.31 2.62 -10.75
CA ALA A 92 -6.57 3.10 -11.92
C ALA A 92 -7.34 4.14 -12.74
N MET A 93 -8.52 4.59 -12.27
CA MET A 93 -9.27 5.65 -12.94
C MET A 93 -8.48 6.97 -12.89
N ASN A 94 -8.01 7.39 -14.06
CA ASN A 94 -7.35 8.68 -14.24
C ASN A 94 -8.44 9.73 -14.47
N PHE A 95 -8.76 10.52 -13.43
CA PHE A 95 -9.61 11.70 -13.56
C PHE A 95 -8.83 12.75 -14.34
N GLY A 96 -9.00 12.73 -15.67
CA GLY A 96 -8.31 13.61 -16.60
C GLY A 96 -8.28 15.04 -16.07
N ARG A 97 -7.06 15.51 -15.80
CA ARG A 97 -6.77 16.90 -15.46
C ARG A 97 -6.27 17.62 -16.69
#